data_AF-A0A7W0ZH51-F1
#
_entry.id   AF-A0A7W0ZH51-F1
#
_cell.length_a   1.000
_cell.length_b   1.000
_cell.length_c   1.000
_cell.angle_alpha   90.00
_cell.angle_beta   90.00
_cell.angle_gamma   90.00
#
_symmetry.space_group_name_H-M   'P 1'
#
loop_
_entity.id
_entity.type
_entity.pdbx_description
1 polymer ?
#
loop_
_entity_poly.entity_id
_entity_poly.type
_entity_poly.pdbx_seq_one_letter_code
_entity_poly.pdbx_strand_id
1 'polypeptide(L)'
;MMRRALLAVVVILAALAAPVQASSEPPLVDASAWYLVGEDGAVLAQRSSRGPRAIASITKLMTALVALQHAGPSDSVNVTSVAASIGGSTVFLQGGEALTVAELVRATLVPSANDAAAALALHVGDGSTARFVSLMNAKARELGLRDTAFANPHGLDEAGHVSSARDATLLVRHALGVPFIRDALGRSSFSLGDGREFPTTDDLLVSWPPLVGGKTGHTQDAGWSEAAAATARGATVYGTVLGAESRATRNDALQTLLEYGLARYRKVAAIDAGRVYAESETGYGLPPLELVAPRTIVRTVRDDASLLERLVVPTATGLPVLRGQALGRVEVFDGDRLIASSNLVAAKAVSAPGFRGKAKWFVERTADHAWEIVT
;
A
#
# COMPACT_ATOMS: atom_id res chain seq x y z
N MET A 1 26.80 -2.55 -46.37
CA MET A 1 26.66 -1.42 -45.44
C MET A 1 25.74 -1.83 -44.30
N MET A 2 26.28 -2.05 -43.10
CA MET A 2 25.49 -2.33 -41.90
C MET A 2 24.69 -1.07 -41.54
N ARG A 3 23.40 -1.03 -41.88
CA ARG A 3 22.51 0.03 -41.41
C ARG A 3 22.39 -0.14 -39.90
N ARG A 4 23.03 0.76 -39.14
CA ARG A 4 22.81 0.90 -37.70
C ARG A 4 21.31 1.09 -37.50
N ALA A 5 20.65 0.15 -36.83
CA ALA A 5 19.25 0.29 -36.45
C ALA A 5 19.16 1.50 -35.51
N LEU A 6 18.59 2.61 -35.99
CA LEU A 6 18.26 3.75 -35.16
C LEU A 6 17.08 3.36 -34.27
N LEU A 7 17.31 3.27 -32.95
CA LEU A 7 16.23 3.22 -31.97
C LEU A 7 15.54 4.58 -31.97
N ALA A 8 14.30 4.63 -32.46
CA ALA A 8 13.44 5.78 -32.24
C ALA A 8 12.67 5.58 -30.94
N VAL A 9 12.66 6.58 -30.08
CA VAL A 9 11.73 6.65 -28.97
C VAL A 9 10.45 7.27 -29.52
N VAL A 10 9.44 6.44 -29.79
CA VAL A 10 8.11 6.92 -30.19
C VAL A 10 7.27 7.02 -28.92
N VAL A 11 6.98 8.24 -28.48
CA VAL A 11 6.04 8.50 -27.38
C VAL A 11 4.64 8.61 -27.97
N ILE A 12 3.86 7.53 -27.88
CA ILE A 12 2.44 7.54 -28.27
C ILE A 12 1.60 7.78 -27.01
N LEU A 13 1.05 8.98 -26.87
CA LEU A 13 0.07 9.31 -25.82
C LEU A 13 -1.32 8.83 -26.28
N ALA A 14 -1.67 7.58 -25.99
CA ALA A 14 -3.02 7.08 -26.21
C ALA A 14 -3.84 7.22 -24.92
N ALA A 15 -4.88 8.06 -24.96
CA ALA A 15 -5.85 8.17 -23.87
C ALA A 15 -6.76 6.93 -23.87
N LEU A 16 -6.65 6.10 -22.84
CA LEU A 16 -7.60 5.01 -22.58
C LEU A 16 -8.96 5.61 -22.17
N ALA A 17 -10.05 4.95 -22.60
CA ALA A 17 -11.43 5.41 -22.43
C ALA A 17 -11.74 5.91 -21.01
N ALA A 18 -12.52 6.99 -20.94
CA ALA A 18 -12.91 7.64 -19.69
C ALA A 18 -13.62 6.65 -18.76
N PRO A 19 -13.15 6.47 -17.51
CA PRO A 19 -13.79 5.59 -16.56
C PRO A 19 -15.14 6.18 -16.14
N VAL A 20 -16.10 5.28 -15.88
CA VAL A 20 -17.34 5.61 -15.18
C VAL A 20 -16.97 6.30 -13.87
N GLN A 21 -17.36 7.56 -13.72
CA GLN A 21 -17.14 8.30 -12.48
C GLN A 21 -17.93 7.64 -11.36
N ALA A 22 -17.22 6.96 -10.45
CA ALA A 22 -17.77 6.60 -9.16
C ALA A 22 -18.32 7.87 -8.49
N SER A 23 -19.49 7.78 -7.84
CA SER A 23 -20.11 8.91 -7.15
C SER A 23 -19.08 9.63 -6.30
N SER A 24 -18.91 10.94 -6.52
CA SER A 24 -17.95 11.79 -5.81
C SER A 24 -18.40 12.16 -4.40
N GLU A 25 -19.61 11.78 -4.00
CA GLU A 25 -20.12 12.09 -2.67
C GLU A 25 -19.38 11.26 -1.60
N PRO A 26 -18.86 11.90 -0.54
CA PRO A 26 -18.26 11.19 0.57
C PRO A 26 -19.25 10.22 1.22
N PRO A 27 -18.79 9.07 1.74
CA PRO A 27 -19.67 8.13 2.41
C PRO A 27 -20.29 8.77 3.65
N LEU A 28 -21.52 8.34 3.99
CA LEU A 28 -22.13 8.67 5.28
C LEU A 28 -21.39 7.89 6.38
N VAL A 29 -20.53 8.59 7.11
CA VAL A 29 -19.70 8.04 8.18
C VAL A 29 -20.04 8.76 9.47
N ASP A 30 -20.69 8.04 10.38
CA ASP A 30 -21.16 8.55 11.66
C ASP A 30 -20.06 8.53 12.72
N ALA A 31 -19.23 9.57 12.68
CA ALA A 31 -18.18 9.80 13.64
C ALA A 31 -17.72 11.26 13.63
N SER A 32 -17.06 11.65 14.71
CA SER A 32 -16.59 13.02 14.94
C SER A 32 -15.44 13.45 14.03
N ALA A 33 -14.58 12.53 13.60
CA ALA A 33 -13.55 12.75 12.59
C ALA A 33 -13.17 11.45 11.90
N TRP A 34 -12.72 11.54 10.64
CA TRP A 34 -12.25 10.39 9.90
C TRP A 34 -11.34 10.78 8.73
N TYR A 35 -10.52 9.82 8.31
CA TYR A 35 -9.56 10.00 7.22
C TYR A 35 -9.35 8.66 6.51
N LEU A 36 -9.23 8.70 5.18
CA LEU A 36 -9.09 7.52 4.33
C LEU A 36 -8.08 7.80 3.22
N VAL A 37 -7.10 6.91 3.09
CA VAL A 37 -6.06 6.98 2.07
C VAL A 37 -5.83 5.67 1.34
N GLY A 38 -5.39 5.79 0.10
CA GLY A 38 -4.82 4.69 -0.66
C GLY A 38 -3.43 4.29 -0.17
N GLU A 39 -2.99 3.09 -0.58
CA GLU A 39 -1.61 2.63 -0.38
C GLU A 39 -0.57 3.54 -1.03
N ASP A 40 -0.93 4.27 -2.09
CA ASP A 40 -0.13 5.31 -2.73
C ASP A 40 -0.06 6.62 -1.90
N GLY A 41 -0.81 6.72 -0.81
CA GLY A 41 -0.91 7.92 0.03
C GLY A 41 -1.93 8.94 -0.47
N ALA A 42 -2.68 8.65 -1.54
CA ALA A 42 -3.72 9.53 -2.03
C ALA A 42 -4.86 9.64 -1.03
N VAL A 43 -5.36 10.86 -0.82
CA VAL A 43 -6.53 11.10 0.03
C VAL A 43 -7.79 10.74 -0.75
N LEU A 44 -8.54 9.76 -0.24
CA LEU A 44 -9.76 9.26 -0.88
C LEU A 44 -11.02 9.92 -0.29
N ALA A 45 -11.00 10.17 1.03
CA ALA A 45 -12.05 10.91 1.73
C ALA A 45 -11.52 11.42 3.08
N GLN A 46 -12.07 12.52 3.59
CA GLN A 46 -11.76 13.01 4.95
C GLN A 46 -12.85 13.90 5.56
N ARG A 47 -12.92 13.94 6.90
CA ARG A 47 -13.69 14.92 7.69
C ARG A 47 -12.95 15.24 8.98
N SER A 48 -12.75 16.53 9.26
CA SER A 48 -12.07 17.00 10.47
C SER A 48 -10.73 16.29 10.75
N SER A 49 -10.01 15.92 9.68
CA SER A 49 -8.95 14.91 9.72
C SER A 49 -7.70 15.32 10.51
N ARG A 50 -7.49 16.63 10.69
CA ARG A 50 -6.37 17.22 11.45
C ARG A 50 -6.77 17.79 12.82
N GLY A 51 -8.06 17.72 13.19
CA GLY A 51 -8.52 18.25 14.47
C GLY A 51 -7.96 17.44 15.64
N PRO A 52 -7.51 18.10 16.74
CA PRO A 52 -6.97 17.41 17.90
C PRO A 52 -8.06 16.60 18.60
N ARG A 53 -7.78 15.31 18.85
CA ARG A 53 -8.67 14.38 19.54
C ARG A 53 -7.88 13.36 20.35
N ALA A 54 -8.47 12.89 21.45
CA ALA A 54 -7.99 11.68 22.10
C ALA A 54 -8.19 10.49 21.14
N ILE A 55 -7.20 9.60 21.07
CA ILE A 55 -7.23 8.40 20.20
C ILE A 55 -7.23 7.10 21.01
N ALA A 56 -7.31 7.19 22.33
CA ALA A 56 -7.34 6.08 23.26
C ALA A 56 -6.25 5.03 22.92
N SER A 57 -6.59 3.74 22.98
CA SER A 57 -5.67 2.62 22.74
C SER A 57 -5.04 2.56 21.34
N ILE A 58 -5.43 3.39 20.36
CA ILE A 58 -4.67 3.53 19.10
C ILE A 58 -3.22 3.95 19.40
N THR A 59 -3.00 4.69 20.49
CA THR A 59 -1.67 5.03 21.04
C THR A 59 -0.73 3.84 21.17
N LYS A 60 -1.25 2.64 21.45
CA LYS A 60 -0.43 1.43 21.63
C LYS A 60 0.31 0.99 20.38
N LEU A 61 -0.12 1.45 19.20
CA LEU A 61 0.65 1.29 17.96
C LEU A 61 2.01 2.00 18.05
N MET A 62 2.03 3.22 18.61
CA MET A 62 3.28 3.94 18.85
C MET A 62 4.15 3.26 19.91
N THR A 63 3.53 2.77 20.99
CA THR A 63 4.23 2.03 22.04
C THR A 63 4.92 0.78 21.50
N ALA A 64 4.24 -0.01 20.67
CA ALA A 64 4.82 -1.19 20.03
C ALA A 64 5.97 -0.82 19.07
N LEU A 65 5.80 0.23 18.27
CA LEU A 65 6.86 0.71 17.37
C LEU A 65 8.12 1.14 18.12
N VAL A 66 7.98 1.94 19.17
CA VAL A 66 9.10 2.40 20.00
C VAL A 66 9.74 1.22 20.73
N ALA A 67 8.95 0.32 21.29
CA ALA A 67 9.47 -0.85 22.01
C ALA A 67 10.36 -1.72 21.11
N LEU A 68 9.88 -2.08 19.91
CA LEU A 68 10.64 -2.90 18.96
C LEU A 68 11.83 -2.17 18.32
N GLN A 69 11.87 -0.84 18.38
CA GLN A 69 13.02 -0.06 17.92
C GLN A 69 14.16 -0.05 18.95
N HIS A 70 13.84 -0.22 20.25
CA HIS A 70 14.77 -0.05 21.35
C HIS A 70 15.09 -1.33 22.12
N ALA A 71 14.33 -2.41 21.91
CA ALA A 71 14.57 -3.70 22.54
C ALA A 71 14.34 -4.85 21.53
N GLY A 72 15.13 -5.91 21.68
CA GLY A 72 15.00 -7.13 20.91
C GLY A 72 13.74 -7.92 21.30
N PRO A 73 13.05 -8.60 20.37
CA PRO A 73 11.83 -9.35 20.70
C PRO A 73 12.01 -10.42 21.79
N SER A 74 13.22 -10.97 21.93
CA SER A 74 13.55 -12.00 22.93
C SER A 74 14.05 -11.42 24.25
N ASP A 75 14.20 -10.10 24.37
CA ASP A 75 14.69 -9.47 25.59
C ASP A 75 13.67 -9.68 26.72
N SER A 76 14.17 -10.03 27.91
CA SER A 76 13.35 -10.27 29.08
C SER A 76 13.02 -8.96 29.78
N VAL A 77 11.74 -8.77 30.08
CA VAL A 77 11.18 -7.61 30.76
C VAL A 77 10.60 -8.05 32.09
N ASN A 78 11.16 -7.52 33.17
CA ASN A 78 10.57 -7.67 34.51
C ASN A 78 9.41 -6.69 34.68
N VAL A 79 8.22 -7.22 34.91
CA VAL A 79 7.01 -6.44 35.18
C VAL A 79 7.14 -5.81 36.57
N THR A 80 7.03 -4.50 36.63
CA THR A 80 7.03 -3.77 37.91
C THR A 80 5.61 -3.73 38.50
N SER A 81 5.51 -3.56 39.83
CA SER A 81 4.20 -3.32 40.47
C SER A 81 3.51 -2.06 39.95
N VAL A 82 4.27 -1.08 39.42
CA VAL A 82 3.73 0.12 38.78
C VAL A 82 3.07 -0.22 37.44
N ALA A 83 3.69 -1.06 36.61
CA ALA A 83 3.08 -1.51 35.37
C ALA A 83 1.82 -2.34 35.64
N ALA A 84 1.89 -3.26 36.61
CA ALA A 84 0.78 -4.14 36.99
C ALA A 84 -0.42 -3.40 37.60
N SER A 85 -0.24 -2.18 38.14
CA SER A 85 -1.34 -1.41 38.75
C SER A 85 -2.13 -0.57 37.75
N ILE A 86 -1.72 -0.50 36.47
CA ILE A 86 -2.44 0.27 35.45
C ILE A 86 -3.75 -0.45 35.10
N GLY A 87 -4.87 0.22 35.37
CA GLY A 87 -6.22 -0.29 35.08
C GLY A 87 -6.64 -0.17 33.61
N GLY A 88 -7.90 -0.50 33.32
CA GLY A 88 -8.46 -0.55 31.97
C GLY A 88 -8.40 -1.96 31.37
N SER A 89 -8.11 -2.09 30.08
CA SER A 89 -7.84 -3.40 29.48
C SER A 89 -6.49 -3.91 29.96
N THR A 90 -6.45 -5.11 30.54
CA THR A 90 -5.23 -5.71 31.11
C THR A 90 -5.15 -7.18 30.75
N VAL A 91 -3.94 -7.76 30.79
CA VAL A 91 -3.76 -9.22 30.85
C VAL A 91 -3.49 -9.72 32.27
N PHE A 92 -3.66 -8.84 33.26
CA PHE A 92 -3.52 -9.10 34.69
C PHE A 92 -2.10 -9.52 35.07
N LEU A 93 -1.12 -8.81 34.51
CA LEU A 93 0.28 -9.03 34.86
C LEU A 93 0.50 -8.77 36.36
N GLN A 94 1.43 -9.50 36.96
CA GLN A 94 1.82 -9.35 38.36
C GLN A 94 3.23 -8.79 38.47
N GLY A 95 3.47 -7.98 39.51
CA GLY A 95 4.82 -7.48 39.81
C GLY A 95 5.79 -8.64 40.06
N GLY A 96 6.93 -8.62 39.39
CA GLY A 96 7.95 -9.68 39.44
C GLY A 96 7.83 -10.74 38.36
N GLU A 97 6.77 -10.76 37.55
CA GLU A 97 6.71 -11.60 36.35
C GLU A 97 7.79 -11.18 35.34
N ALA A 98 8.31 -12.15 34.59
CA ALA A 98 9.26 -11.91 33.51
C ALA A 98 8.65 -12.40 32.20
N LEU A 99 8.47 -11.49 31.24
CA LEU A 99 7.94 -11.77 29.90
C LEU A 99 8.91 -11.26 28.85
N THR A 100 8.88 -11.84 27.65
CA THR A 100 9.64 -11.30 26.52
C THR A 100 8.98 -10.02 25.98
N VAL A 101 9.77 -9.15 25.35
CA VAL A 101 9.26 -8.01 24.59
C VAL A 101 8.21 -8.46 23.56
N ALA A 102 8.44 -9.61 22.90
CA ALA A 102 7.49 -10.19 21.95
C ALA A 102 6.12 -10.48 22.58
N GLU A 103 6.09 -11.11 23.76
CA GLU A 103 4.84 -11.39 24.48
C GLU A 103 4.14 -10.11 24.91
N LEU A 104 4.88 -9.15 25.45
CA LEU A 104 4.32 -7.87 25.89
C LEU A 104 3.79 -7.04 24.73
N VAL A 105 4.45 -7.04 23.57
CA VAL A 105 3.95 -6.35 22.37
C VAL A 105 2.66 -7.02 21.87
N ARG A 106 2.57 -8.36 21.87
CA ARG A 106 1.32 -9.05 21.52
C ARG A 106 0.20 -8.75 22.51
N ALA A 107 0.48 -8.81 23.81
CA ALA A 107 -0.49 -8.42 24.85
C ALA A 107 -0.94 -6.96 24.69
N THR A 108 -0.02 -6.06 24.37
CA THR A 108 -0.29 -4.64 24.11
C THR A 108 -1.23 -4.44 22.90
N LEU A 109 -1.08 -5.25 21.85
CA LEU A 109 -1.78 -5.02 20.58
C LEU A 109 -3.07 -5.82 20.44
N VAL A 110 -3.09 -7.09 20.85
CA VAL A 110 -4.21 -8.01 20.61
C VAL A 110 -5.37 -7.74 21.59
N PRO A 111 -5.23 -8.01 22.91
CA PRO A 111 -6.26 -7.64 23.89
C PRO A 111 -6.15 -6.19 24.37
N SER A 112 -5.25 -5.39 23.78
CA SER A 112 -5.10 -3.96 24.08
C SER A 112 -4.63 -3.68 25.52
N ALA A 113 -3.76 -4.51 26.08
CA ALA A 113 -3.38 -4.49 27.48
C ALA A 113 -2.54 -3.27 27.89
N ASN A 114 -3.00 -2.53 28.91
CA ASN A 114 -2.39 -1.32 29.44
C ASN A 114 -1.19 -1.63 30.34
N ASP A 115 -1.29 -2.67 31.16
CA ASP A 115 -0.22 -3.22 32.00
C ASP A 115 0.98 -3.65 31.15
N ALA A 116 0.75 -4.34 30.03
CA ALA A 116 1.81 -4.71 29.10
C ALA A 116 2.46 -3.49 28.43
N ALA A 117 1.66 -2.51 28.00
CA ALA A 117 2.16 -1.26 27.41
C ALA A 117 3.01 -0.47 28.41
N ALA A 118 2.60 -0.42 29.68
CA ALA A 118 3.34 0.22 30.76
C ALA A 118 4.63 -0.54 31.09
N ALA A 119 4.62 -1.88 31.08
CA ALA A 119 5.82 -2.70 31.28
C ALA A 119 6.87 -2.45 30.19
N LEU A 120 6.45 -2.42 28.91
CA LEU A 120 7.32 -2.05 27.78
C LEU A 120 7.89 -0.64 27.97
N ALA A 121 7.04 0.31 28.35
CA ALA A 121 7.45 1.69 28.52
C ALA A 121 8.48 1.86 29.65
N LEU A 122 8.26 1.22 30.79
CA LEU A 122 9.20 1.27 31.90
C LEU A 122 10.51 0.54 31.58
N HIS A 123 10.46 -0.57 30.85
CA HIS A 123 11.66 -1.27 30.42
C HIS A 123 12.54 -0.41 29.50
N VAL A 124 11.96 0.10 28.40
CA VAL A 124 12.68 0.91 27.41
C VAL A 124 13.04 2.30 27.95
N GLY A 125 12.23 2.82 28.88
CA GLY A 125 12.43 4.10 29.53
C GLY A 125 13.40 4.07 30.71
N ASP A 126 14.12 2.96 30.95
CA ASP A 126 15.00 2.79 32.12
C ASP A 126 14.29 3.11 33.46
N GLY A 127 13.07 2.60 33.62
CA GLY A 127 12.19 2.84 34.76
C GLY A 127 11.40 4.16 34.72
N SER A 128 11.52 4.95 33.65
CA SER A 128 10.85 6.25 33.51
C SER A 128 9.85 6.28 32.35
N THR A 129 8.56 6.40 32.68
CA THR A 129 7.50 6.62 31.69
C THR A 129 7.72 7.92 30.91
N ALA A 130 8.18 8.99 31.56
CA ALA A 130 8.45 10.27 30.91
C ALA A 130 9.53 10.17 29.83
N ARG A 131 10.57 9.36 30.08
CA ARG A 131 11.60 9.05 29.08
C ARG A 131 11.01 8.30 27.89
N PHE A 132 10.17 7.29 28.13
CA PHE A 132 9.51 6.56 27.05
C PHE A 132 8.58 7.45 26.22
N VAL A 133 7.78 8.31 26.87
CA VAL A 133 6.91 9.28 26.19
C VAL A 133 7.72 10.26 25.35
N SER A 134 8.93 10.65 25.78
CA SER A 134 9.84 11.45 24.96
C SER A 134 10.27 10.72 23.68
N LEU A 135 10.51 9.40 23.75
CA LEU A 135 10.79 8.56 22.59
C LEU A 135 9.57 8.44 21.65
N MET A 136 8.36 8.26 22.21
CA MET A 136 7.12 8.25 21.44
C MET A 136 6.93 9.55 20.64
N ASN A 137 7.15 10.70 21.29
CA ASN A 137 7.03 12.00 20.64
C ASN A 137 8.17 12.27 19.64
N ALA A 138 9.38 11.75 19.88
CA ALA A 138 10.45 11.77 18.89
C ALA A 138 10.09 10.95 17.65
N LYS A 139 9.54 9.75 17.84
CA LYS A 139 9.07 8.90 16.75
C LYS A 139 7.91 9.52 16.00
N ALA A 140 6.98 10.18 16.70
CA ALA A 140 5.88 10.93 16.06
C ALA A 140 6.42 11.97 15.06
N ARG A 141 7.45 12.73 15.44
CA ARG A 141 8.11 13.70 14.54
C ARG A 141 8.80 13.02 13.35
N GLU A 142 9.51 11.91 13.60
CA GLU A 142 10.16 11.11 12.55
C GLU A 142 9.15 10.61 11.49
N LEU A 143 7.99 10.16 11.94
CA LEU A 143 6.91 9.66 11.09
C LEU A 143 6.05 10.78 10.46
N GLY A 144 6.33 12.05 10.77
CA GLY A 144 5.57 13.19 10.25
C GLY A 144 4.15 13.33 10.82
N LEU A 145 3.92 12.83 12.04
CA LEU A 145 2.69 12.99 12.81
C LEU A 145 2.67 14.38 13.47
N ARG A 146 2.18 15.38 12.73
CA ARG A 146 2.31 16.81 13.10
C ARG A 146 1.23 17.29 14.06
N ASP A 147 0.14 16.56 14.16
CA ASP A 147 -1.03 16.86 15.00
C ASP A 147 -1.09 15.90 16.20
N THR A 148 0.05 15.30 16.59
CA THR A 148 0.13 14.25 17.62
C THR A 148 1.10 14.61 18.75
N ALA A 149 0.65 14.43 19.98
CA ALA A 149 1.43 14.48 21.21
C ALA A 149 0.96 13.39 22.16
N PHE A 150 1.88 12.52 22.57
CA PHE A 150 1.63 11.47 23.56
C PHE A 150 1.99 11.98 24.95
N ALA A 151 1.15 11.64 25.94
CA ALA A 151 1.42 11.86 27.36
C ALA A 151 1.68 10.56 28.14
N ASN A 152 1.25 9.41 27.59
CA ASN A 152 1.38 8.10 28.23
C ASN A 152 1.44 6.97 27.18
N PRO A 153 1.87 5.74 27.53
CA PRO A 153 2.09 4.65 26.57
C PRO A 153 0.83 3.83 26.26
N HIS A 154 -0.26 4.01 27.01
CA HIS A 154 -1.45 3.16 26.88
C HIS A 154 -2.63 3.88 26.23
N GLY A 155 -2.66 5.21 26.22
CA GLY A 155 -3.77 6.01 25.70
C GLY A 155 -4.94 6.11 26.67
N LEU A 156 -4.68 6.20 27.98
CA LEU A 156 -5.72 6.64 28.92
C LEU A 156 -5.81 8.17 28.83
N ASP A 157 -6.99 8.71 29.16
CA ASP A 157 -7.26 10.15 29.07
C ASP A 157 -6.30 10.94 29.96
N GLU A 158 -5.61 11.90 29.35
CA GLU A 158 -4.62 12.75 30.01
C GLU A 158 -4.48 14.07 29.25
N ALA A 159 -4.32 15.17 29.99
CA ALA A 159 -4.19 16.49 29.39
C ALA A 159 -2.98 16.54 28.42
N GLY A 160 -3.22 17.04 27.20
CA GLY A 160 -2.19 17.10 26.16
C GLY A 160 -1.96 15.78 25.40
N HIS A 161 -2.64 14.69 25.76
CA HIS A 161 -2.61 13.44 25.00
C HIS A 161 -3.57 13.51 23.80
N VAL A 162 -3.06 13.90 22.64
CA VAL A 162 -3.87 14.17 21.45
C VAL A 162 -3.23 13.62 20.19
N SER A 163 -4.06 13.33 19.20
CA SER A 163 -3.67 13.03 17.82
C SER A 163 -4.77 13.52 16.87
N SER A 164 -4.77 13.06 15.63
CA SER A 164 -5.79 13.38 14.62
C SER A 164 -6.13 12.15 13.79
N ALA A 165 -7.27 12.13 13.09
CA ALA A 165 -7.63 10.99 12.25
C ALA A 165 -6.57 10.73 11.16
N ARG A 166 -5.99 11.81 10.62
CA ARG A 166 -4.89 11.73 9.66
C ARG A 166 -3.66 11.06 10.26
N ASP A 167 -3.22 11.51 11.42
CA ASP A 167 -1.99 11.01 12.04
C ASP A 167 -2.17 9.59 12.58
N ALA A 168 -3.35 9.25 13.10
CA ALA A 168 -3.70 7.88 13.46
C ALA A 168 -3.71 6.95 12.22
N THR A 169 -4.17 7.42 11.06
CA THR A 169 -4.09 6.65 9.81
C THR A 169 -2.64 6.43 9.35
N LEU A 170 -1.79 7.45 9.48
CA LEU A 170 -0.35 7.34 9.21
C LEU A 170 0.31 6.36 10.17
N LEU A 171 -0.02 6.45 11.46
CA LEU A 171 0.50 5.57 12.51
C LEU A 171 0.15 4.10 12.24
N VAL A 172 -1.10 3.77 11.92
CA VAL A 172 -1.47 2.38 11.59
C VAL A 172 -0.81 1.89 10.31
N ARG A 173 -0.64 2.76 9.30
CA ARG A 173 0.10 2.42 8.08
C ARG A 173 1.56 2.07 8.37
N HIS A 174 2.24 2.85 9.21
CA HIS A 174 3.62 2.56 9.63
C HIS A 174 3.69 1.29 10.48
N ALA A 175 2.77 1.13 11.43
CA ALA A 175 2.70 -0.03 12.31
C ALA A 175 2.51 -1.34 11.51
N LEU A 176 1.57 -1.37 10.56
CA LEU A 176 1.36 -2.50 9.66
C LEU A 176 2.53 -2.73 8.70
N GLY A 177 3.43 -1.76 8.52
CA GLY A 177 4.68 -1.94 7.79
C GLY A 177 5.68 -2.85 8.49
N VAL A 178 5.57 -3.00 9.81
CA VAL A 178 6.44 -3.88 10.63
C VAL A 178 5.83 -5.28 10.66
N PRO A 179 6.49 -6.32 10.09
CA PRO A 179 5.89 -7.66 9.97
C PRO A 179 5.42 -8.25 11.30
N PHE A 180 6.15 -8.03 12.39
CA PHE A 180 5.79 -8.49 13.73
C PHE A 180 4.50 -7.83 14.25
N ILE A 181 4.36 -6.51 14.07
CA ILE A 181 3.15 -5.78 14.48
C ILE A 181 1.97 -6.20 13.60
N ARG A 182 2.18 -6.36 12.29
CA ARG A 182 1.14 -6.87 11.39
C ARG A 182 0.63 -8.25 11.80
N ASP A 183 1.54 -9.17 12.15
CA ASP A 183 1.16 -10.50 12.68
C ASP A 183 0.33 -10.37 13.96
N ALA A 184 0.74 -9.49 14.89
CA ALA A 184 -0.03 -9.28 16.12
C ALA A 184 -1.43 -8.71 15.86
N LEU A 185 -1.56 -7.69 15.00
CA LEU A 185 -2.85 -7.07 14.68
C LEU A 185 -3.77 -7.97 13.83
N GLY A 186 -3.22 -9.01 13.19
CA GLY A 186 -3.98 -10.00 12.41
C GLY A 186 -4.44 -11.22 13.22
N ARG A 187 -4.25 -11.25 14.55
CA ARG A 187 -4.64 -12.38 15.41
C ARG A 187 -5.97 -12.14 16.10
N SER A 188 -6.81 -13.17 16.12
CA SER A 188 -8.10 -13.16 16.83
C SER A 188 -7.96 -13.41 18.34
N SER A 189 -6.86 -14.00 18.80
CA SER A 189 -6.55 -14.16 20.22
C SER A 189 -5.04 -14.16 20.49
N PHE A 190 -4.70 -14.00 21.76
CA PHE A 190 -3.35 -14.09 22.30
C PHE A 190 -3.37 -14.93 23.58
N SER A 191 -2.46 -15.90 23.67
CA SER A 191 -2.25 -16.72 24.86
C SER A 191 -0.93 -16.32 25.53
N LEU A 192 -0.98 -16.10 26.84
CA LEU A 192 0.22 -15.99 27.67
C LEU A 192 0.85 -17.38 27.87
N GLY A 193 2.15 -17.41 28.19
CA GLY A 193 2.88 -18.67 28.45
C GLY A 193 2.32 -19.51 29.60
N ASP A 194 1.48 -18.91 30.46
CA ASP A 194 0.77 -19.57 31.56
C ASP A 194 -0.60 -20.15 31.16
N GLY A 195 -1.00 -20.01 29.89
CA GLY A 195 -2.25 -20.55 29.34
C GLY A 195 -3.45 -19.61 29.41
N ARG A 196 -3.33 -18.40 29.98
CA ARG A 196 -4.41 -17.39 29.91
C ARG A 196 -4.62 -16.94 28.46
N GLU A 197 -5.84 -17.06 27.96
CA GLU A 197 -6.25 -16.66 26.61
C GLU A 197 -7.01 -15.33 26.64
N PHE A 198 -6.68 -14.43 25.72
CA PHE A 198 -7.32 -13.14 25.59
C PHE A 198 -7.73 -12.89 24.14
N PRO A 199 -9.01 -12.57 23.86
CA PRO A 199 -9.46 -12.28 22.52
C PRO A 199 -8.95 -10.92 22.04
N THR A 200 -8.94 -10.74 20.72
CA THR A 200 -8.79 -9.42 20.11
C THR A 200 -9.93 -8.49 20.52
N THR A 201 -9.65 -7.20 20.54
CA THR A 201 -10.65 -6.14 20.72
C THR A 201 -11.27 -5.67 19.40
N ASP A 202 -10.77 -6.16 18.27
CA ASP A 202 -11.19 -5.80 16.91
C ASP A 202 -12.26 -6.77 16.38
N ASP A 203 -13.51 -6.31 16.37
CA ASP A 203 -14.64 -7.12 15.88
C ASP A 203 -14.55 -7.35 14.37
N LEU A 204 -14.13 -6.33 13.63
CA LEU A 204 -14.08 -6.34 12.18
C LEU A 204 -13.04 -7.33 11.68
N LEU A 205 -11.97 -7.56 12.43
CA LEU A 205 -10.99 -8.61 12.13
C LEU A 205 -11.64 -10.00 12.05
N VAL A 206 -12.67 -10.25 12.85
CA VAL A 206 -13.39 -11.53 12.89
C VAL A 206 -14.58 -11.53 11.94
N SER A 207 -15.33 -10.44 11.86
CA SER A 207 -16.60 -10.36 11.12
C SER A 207 -16.47 -9.92 9.66
N TRP A 208 -15.38 -9.26 9.28
CA TRP A 208 -15.21 -8.66 7.96
C TRP A 208 -13.86 -9.04 7.33
N PRO A 209 -13.81 -10.11 6.51
CA PRO A 209 -12.58 -10.68 5.96
C PRO A 209 -11.61 -9.73 5.21
N PRO A 210 -12.06 -8.63 4.56
CA PRO A 210 -11.12 -7.67 3.96
C PRO A 210 -10.20 -6.96 4.94
N LEU A 211 -10.51 -6.93 6.25
CA LEU A 211 -9.66 -6.28 7.24
C LEU A 211 -8.33 -7.02 7.37
N VAL A 212 -7.23 -6.28 7.23
CA VAL A 212 -5.86 -6.83 7.37
C VAL A 212 -5.37 -6.76 8.82
N GLY A 213 -5.87 -5.77 9.56
CA GLY A 213 -5.50 -5.49 10.93
C GLY A 213 -5.69 -4.01 11.26
N GLY A 214 -5.90 -3.74 12.54
CA GLY A 214 -6.17 -2.40 13.04
C GLY A 214 -5.96 -2.31 14.53
N LYS A 215 -6.22 -1.13 15.08
CA LYS A 215 -6.24 -0.92 16.53
C LYS A 215 -7.46 -0.12 16.91
N THR A 216 -8.25 -0.71 17.79
CA THR A 216 -9.40 -0.10 18.44
C THR A 216 -8.97 0.80 19.60
N GLY A 217 -9.82 1.77 19.96
CA GLY A 217 -9.64 2.63 21.12
C GLY A 217 -10.97 3.16 21.64
N HIS A 218 -11.13 3.17 22.96
CA HIS A 218 -12.26 3.79 23.62
C HIS A 218 -11.87 4.31 25.00
N THR A 219 -12.22 5.56 25.25
CA THR A 219 -12.21 6.23 26.55
C THR A 219 -13.36 7.25 26.57
N GLN A 220 -13.57 7.93 27.69
CA GLN A 220 -14.62 8.94 27.79
C GLN A 220 -14.35 10.11 26.83
N ASP A 221 -13.10 10.56 26.72
CA ASP A 221 -12.75 11.69 25.86
C ASP A 221 -12.62 11.31 24.37
N ALA A 222 -12.25 10.06 24.07
CA ALA A 222 -12.03 9.61 22.70
C ALA A 222 -13.31 9.14 21.99
N GLY A 223 -14.34 8.71 22.74
CA GLY A 223 -15.45 7.92 22.20
C GLY A 223 -14.96 6.62 21.55
N TRP A 224 -15.79 5.98 20.72
CA TRP A 224 -15.41 4.75 20.04
C TRP A 224 -14.62 5.05 18.76
N SER A 225 -13.39 4.55 18.72
CA SER A 225 -12.41 4.88 17.68
C SER A 225 -11.69 3.65 17.15
N GLU A 226 -11.21 3.71 15.91
CA GLU A 226 -10.37 2.67 15.32
C GLU A 226 -9.59 3.18 14.11
N ALA A 227 -8.34 2.73 14.00
CA ALA A 227 -7.49 2.90 12.82
C ALA A 227 -7.14 1.53 12.26
N ALA A 228 -7.37 1.29 10.96
CA ALA A 228 -7.17 -0.01 10.36
C ALA A 228 -6.80 0.06 8.87
N ALA A 229 -6.45 -1.09 8.30
CA ALA A 229 -6.30 -1.28 6.87
C ALA A 229 -7.18 -2.42 6.36
N ALA A 230 -7.63 -2.29 5.11
CA ALA A 230 -8.34 -3.35 4.40
C ALA A 230 -7.76 -3.56 3.00
N THR A 231 -7.80 -4.81 2.54
CA THR A 231 -7.32 -5.20 1.22
C THR A 231 -8.40 -5.98 0.49
N ALA A 232 -8.73 -5.54 -0.73
CA ALA A 232 -9.60 -6.27 -1.63
C ALA A 232 -9.16 -6.05 -3.09
N ARG A 233 -9.33 -7.07 -3.93
CA ARG A 233 -9.06 -7.00 -5.38
C ARG A 233 -7.65 -6.49 -5.76
N GLY A 234 -6.67 -6.66 -4.86
CA GLY A 234 -5.28 -6.24 -5.07
C GLY A 234 -5.02 -4.75 -4.79
N ALA A 235 -5.93 -4.06 -4.10
CA ALA A 235 -5.73 -2.72 -3.56
C ALA A 235 -5.80 -2.74 -2.04
N THR A 236 -4.98 -1.91 -1.40
CA THR A 236 -5.02 -1.69 0.05
C THR A 236 -5.38 -0.25 0.34
N VAL A 237 -6.25 -0.04 1.32
CA VAL A 237 -6.61 1.28 1.85
C VAL A 237 -6.41 1.31 3.36
N TYR A 238 -6.13 2.50 3.89
CA TYR A 238 -5.92 2.76 5.31
C TYR A 238 -6.92 3.81 5.75
N GLY A 239 -7.61 3.57 6.86
CA GLY A 239 -8.65 4.44 7.36
C GLY A 239 -8.61 4.61 8.87
N THR A 240 -9.15 5.72 9.35
CA THR A 240 -9.41 5.93 10.77
C THR A 240 -10.74 6.60 10.97
N VAL A 241 -11.47 6.14 11.98
CA VAL A 241 -12.70 6.74 12.51
C VAL A 241 -12.46 7.08 13.98
N LEU A 242 -12.74 8.32 14.38
CA LEU A 242 -12.58 8.81 15.74
C LEU A 242 -13.90 9.35 16.31
N GLY A 243 -14.22 8.95 17.54
CA GLY A 243 -15.34 9.49 18.31
C GLY A 243 -16.70 9.17 17.73
N ALA A 244 -16.99 7.90 17.48
CA ALA A 244 -18.35 7.41 17.27
C ALA A 244 -19.04 7.15 18.63
N GLU A 245 -20.37 7.16 18.64
CA GLU A 245 -21.17 7.06 19.87
C GLU A 245 -21.16 5.67 20.50
N SER A 246 -21.02 4.62 19.68
CA SER A 246 -21.04 3.24 20.14
C SER A 246 -20.02 2.37 19.41
N ARG A 247 -19.70 1.20 19.98
CA ARG A 247 -18.85 0.18 19.36
C ARG A 247 -19.40 -0.26 18.00
N ALA A 248 -20.72 -0.45 17.90
CA ALA A 248 -21.38 -0.84 16.66
C ALA A 248 -21.31 0.27 15.62
N THR A 249 -21.63 1.52 16.00
CA THR A 249 -21.50 2.69 15.11
C THR A 249 -20.08 2.85 14.59
N ARG A 250 -19.07 2.65 15.45
CA ARG A 250 -17.66 2.67 15.03
C ARG A 250 -17.37 1.59 13.99
N ASN A 251 -17.83 0.35 14.21
CA ASN A 251 -17.59 -0.76 13.29
C ASN A 251 -18.22 -0.46 11.91
N ASP A 252 -19.50 -0.04 11.90
CA ASP A 252 -20.23 0.29 10.68
C ASP A 252 -19.59 1.48 9.94
N ALA A 253 -19.20 2.53 10.68
CA ALA A 253 -18.54 3.71 10.14
C ALA A 253 -17.19 3.37 9.50
N LEU A 254 -16.36 2.55 10.15
CA LEU A 254 -15.05 2.18 9.61
C LEU A 254 -15.19 1.25 8.40
N GLN A 255 -16.06 0.24 8.49
CA GLN A 255 -16.32 -0.66 7.37
C GLN A 255 -16.81 0.12 6.14
N THR A 256 -17.80 1.00 6.33
CA THR A 256 -18.33 1.86 5.25
C THR A 256 -17.24 2.72 4.62
N LEU A 257 -16.38 3.32 5.45
CA LEU A 257 -15.27 4.16 4.98
C LEU A 257 -14.25 3.36 4.16
N LEU A 258 -13.86 2.16 4.64
CA LEU A 258 -12.88 1.32 3.96
C LEU A 258 -13.45 0.69 2.68
N GLU A 259 -14.71 0.27 2.68
CA GLU A 259 -15.41 -0.23 1.47
C GLU A 259 -15.50 0.84 0.39
N TYR A 260 -15.84 2.07 0.77
CA TYR A 260 -15.81 3.21 -0.14
C TYR A 260 -14.42 3.39 -0.77
N GLY A 261 -13.35 3.26 0.02
CA GLY A 261 -11.97 3.35 -0.49
C GLY A 261 -11.61 2.25 -1.46
N LEU A 262 -11.94 1.00 -1.12
CA LEU A 262 -11.69 -0.18 -1.96
C LEU A 262 -12.45 -0.12 -3.29
N ALA A 263 -13.62 0.53 -3.31
CA ALA A 263 -14.42 0.72 -4.51
C ALA A 263 -13.81 1.72 -5.51
N ARG A 264 -12.76 2.47 -5.14
CA ARG A 264 -12.05 3.44 -6.01
C ARG A 264 -10.90 2.85 -6.80
N TYR A 265 -10.84 1.52 -6.89
CA TYR A 265 -9.80 0.81 -7.60
C TYR A 265 -10.41 -0.17 -8.60
N ARG A 266 -9.83 -0.19 -9.80
CA ARG A 266 -10.22 -1.06 -10.91
C ARG A 266 -9.05 -1.88 -11.41
N LYS A 267 -9.36 -3.07 -11.93
CA LYS A 267 -8.39 -3.87 -12.69
C LYS A 267 -8.31 -3.36 -14.12
N VAL A 268 -7.10 -3.15 -14.61
CA VAL A 268 -6.80 -2.76 -15.99
C VAL A 268 -5.84 -3.75 -16.60
N ALA A 269 -6.04 -4.08 -17.88
CA ALA A 269 -5.00 -4.72 -18.68
C ALA A 269 -3.93 -3.67 -18.99
N ALA A 270 -2.99 -3.48 -18.06
CA ALA A 270 -1.90 -2.51 -18.23
C ALA A 270 -1.07 -2.87 -19.46
N ILE A 271 -0.84 -4.16 -19.71
CA ILE A 271 -0.31 -4.65 -20.98
C ILE A 271 -1.26 -5.74 -21.51
N ASP A 272 -1.58 -5.74 -22.80
CA ASP A 272 -2.51 -6.66 -23.45
C ASP A 272 -1.80 -7.46 -24.55
N ALA A 273 -1.73 -8.79 -24.41
CA ALA A 273 -1.14 -9.65 -25.44
C ALA A 273 -1.94 -9.70 -26.75
N GLY A 274 -3.21 -9.29 -26.74
CA GLY A 274 -4.04 -9.20 -27.95
C GLY A 274 -3.80 -7.93 -28.76
N ARG A 275 -3.07 -6.95 -28.22
CA ARG A 275 -2.83 -5.65 -28.86
C ARG A 275 -1.50 -5.64 -29.63
N VAL A 276 -1.53 -5.12 -30.85
CA VAL A 276 -0.33 -4.68 -31.58
C VAL A 276 0.12 -3.34 -30.99
N TYR A 277 1.35 -3.30 -30.45
CA TYR A 277 1.90 -2.12 -29.79
C TYR A 277 2.64 -1.20 -30.75
N ALA A 278 3.33 -1.79 -31.71
CA ALA A 278 4.07 -1.09 -32.72
C ALA A 278 4.22 -1.96 -33.96
N GLU A 279 4.49 -1.30 -35.09
CA GLU A 279 4.94 -1.95 -36.30
C GLU A 279 6.38 -1.51 -36.56
N SER A 280 7.23 -2.47 -36.91
CA SER A 280 8.59 -2.19 -37.35
C SER A 280 8.68 -2.46 -38.84
N GLU A 281 9.20 -1.51 -39.60
CA GLU A 281 9.45 -1.68 -41.03
C GLU A 281 10.33 -2.91 -41.28
N THR A 282 9.99 -3.66 -42.32
CA THR A 282 10.82 -4.78 -42.77
C THR A 282 11.45 -4.45 -44.12
N GLY A 283 12.65 -4.96 -44.36
CA GLY A 283 13.34 -4.72 -45.62
C GLY A 283 12.63 -5.38 -46.81
N TYR A 284 13.02 -4.96 -48.03
CA TYR A 284 12.68 -5.63 -49.29
C TYR A 284 11.20 -5.57 -49.69
N GLY A 285 10.47 -4.52 -49.29
CA GLY A 285 9.07 -4.32 -49.68
C GLY A 285 8.10 -5.30 -49.02
N LEU A 286 8.55 -6.00 -47.98
CA LEU A 286 7.72 -6.86 -47.17
C LEU A 286 6.85 -6.01 -46.22
N PRO A 287 5.66 -6.49 -45.81
CA PRO A 287 4.82 -5.78 -44.86
C PRO A 287 5.56 -5.52 -43.53
N PRO A 288 5.22 -4.45 -42.80
CA PRO A 288 5.74 -4.21 -41.46
C PRO A 288 5.53 -5.42 -40.52
N LEU A 289 6.46 -5.59 -39.59
CA LEU A 289 6.41 -6.60 -38.56
C LEU A 289 5.69 -6.03 -37.33
N GLU A 290 4.55 -6.63 -37.01
CA GLU A 290 3.81 -6.34 -35.78
C GLU A 290 4.59 -6.81 -34.55
N LEU A 291 4.70 -5.93 -33.57
CA LEU A 291 5.28 -6.19 -32.25
C LEU A 291 4.16 -6.24 -31.21
N VAL A 292 4.06 -7.38 -30.53
CA VAL A 292 3.03 -7.67 -29.52
C VAL A 292 3.66 -7.98 -28.17
N ALA A 293 2.90 -7.86 -27.09
CA ALA A 293 3.34 -8.38 -25.80
C ALA A 293 3.16 -9.91 -25.75
N PRO A 294 4.08 -10.67 -25.13
CA PRO A 294 3.96 -12.13 -25.02
C PRO A 294 2.86 -12.58 -24.03
N ARG A 295 2.43 -11.69 -23.13
CA ARG A 295 1.39 -11.97 -22.14
C ARG A 295 0.68 -10.68 -21.68
N THR A 296 -0.60 -10.82 -21.35
CA THR A 296 -1.37 -9.75 -20.70
C THR A 296 -0.89 -9.58 -19.26
N ILE A 297 -0.70 -8.33 -18.83
CA ILE A 297 -0.34 -7.94 -17.48
C ILE A 297 -1.48 -7.09 -16.93
N VAL A 298 -2.23 -7.65 -15.98
CA VAL A 298 -3.30 -6.95 -15.28
C VAL A 298 -2.73 -6.23 -14.05
N ARG A 299 -3.19 -5.01 -13.81
CA ARG A 299 -2.87 -4.21 -12.62
C ARG A 299 -4.13 -3.66 -11.99
N THR A 300 -4.10 -3.50 -10.67
CA THR A 300 -5.12 -2.74 -9.95
C THR A 300 -4.62 -1.31 -9.83
N VAL A 301 -5.40 -0.36 -10.33
CA VAL A 301 -5.09 1.08 -10.34
C VAL A 301 -6.29 1.84 -9.79
N ARG A 302 -6.08 3.09 -9.37
CA ARG A 302 -7.20 3.95 -9.01
C ARG A 302 -8.11 4.19 -10.21
N ASP A 303 -9.39 4.42 -9.95
CA ASP A 303 -10.36 4.69 -11.01
C ASP A 303 -9.95 5.88 -11.86
N ASP A 304 -9.47 6.95 -11.21
CA ASP A 304 -9.01 8.19 -11.82
C ASP A 304 -7.53 8.18 -12.25
N ALA A 305 -6.85 7.01 -12.20
CA ALA A 305 -5.47 6.89 -12.65
C ALA A 305 -5.34 7.20 -14.15
N SER A 306 -4.44 8.13 -14.47
CA SER A 306 -4.07 8.48 -15.84
C SER A 306 -2.81 7.71 -16.22
N LEU A 307 -2.99 6.65 -17.01
CA LEU A 307 -1.89 5.76 -17.38
C LEU A 307 -1.15 6.27 -18.61
N LEU A 308 0.17 6.34 -18.53
CA LEU A 308 1.04 6.69 -19.64
C LEU A 308 1.80 5.47 -20.13
N GLU A 309 1.69 5.19 -21.43
CA GLU A 309 2.43 4.13 -22.08
C GLU A 309 3.67 4.68 -22.79
N ARG A 310 4.82 4.03 -22.58
CA ARG A 310 6.07 4.35 -23.25
C ARG A 310 6.57 3.14 -24.03
N LEU A 311 6.81 3.35 -25.32
CA LEU A 311 7.29 2.33 -26.25
C LEU A 311 8.72 2.62 -26.67
N VAL A 312 9.55 1.59 -26.62
CA VAL A 312 10.92 1.61 -27.14
C VAL A 312 11.03 0.49 -28.15
N VAL A 313 10.96 0.85 -29.43
CA VAL A 313 10.89 -0.09 -30.56
C VAL A 313 11.78 0.38 -31.71
N PRO A 314 12.39 -0.55 -32.49
CA PRO A 314 13.12 -0.19 -33.69
C PRO A 314 12.15 0.29 -34.77
N THR A 315 12.53 1.33 -35.52
CA THR A 315 11.75 1.76 -36.69
C THR A 315 11.83 0.76 -37.84
N ALA A 316 12.96 0.05 -37.94
CA ALA A 316 13.19 -0.99 -38.95
C ALA A 316 13.91 -2.19 -38.33
N THR A 317 13.46 -3.39 -38.71
CA THR A 317 14.01 -4.66 -38.21
C THR A 317 14.75 -5.41 -39.32
N GLY A 318 15.94 -5.90 -38.99
CA GLY A 318 16.73 -6.76 -39.89
C GLY A 318 16.13 -8.15 -40.00
N LEU A 319 16.12 -8.70 -41.22
CA LEU A 319 15.63 -10.06 -41.50
C LEU A 319 16.80 -11.07 -41.53
N PRO A 320 16.58 -12.35 -41.13
CA PRO A 320 15.30 -12.94 -40.71
C PRO A 320 14.94 -12.62 -39.25
N VAL A 321 13.65 -12.76 -38.94
CA VAL A 321 13.11 -12.65 -37.58
C VAL A 321 12.33 -13.91 -37.22
N LEU A 322 12.51 -14.42 -36.00
CA LEU A 322 11.72 -15.54 -35.47
C LEU A 322 10.48 -15.03 -34.74
N ARG A 323 9.37 -15.79 -34.80
CA ARG A 323 8.20 -15.53 -33.96
C ARG A 323 8.63 -15.55 -32.49
N GLY A 324 8.20 -14.57 -31.71
CA GLY A 324 8.56 -14.44 -30.30
C GLY A 324 9.94 -13.82 -30.04
N GLN A 325 10.69 -13.45 -31.08
CA GLN A 325 11.94 -12.71 -30.91
C GLN A 325 11.67 -11.34 -30.31
N ALA A 326 12.33 -11.02 -29.19
CA ALA A 326 12.22 -9.70 -28.55
C ALA A 326 12.90 -8.63 -29.40
N LEU A 327 12.15 -7.57 -29.70
CA LEU A 327 12.59 -6.49 -30.57
C LEU A 327 12.38 -5.11 -29.95
N GLY A 328 11.53 -4.99 -28.94
CA GLY A 328 11.32 -3.74 -28.23
C GLY A 328 10.77 -3.96 -26.84
N ARG A 329 10.22 -2.91 -26.25
CA ARG A 329 9.64 -2.94 -24.90
C ARG A 329 8.53 -1.92 -24.76
N VAL A 330 7.53 -2.27 -23.97
CA VAL A 330 6.49 -1.39 -23.46
C VAL A 330 6.65 -1.22 -21.95
N GLU A 331 6.47 0.01 -21.49
CA GLU A 331 6.38 0.40 -20.09
C GLU A 331 5.09 1.17 -19.87
N VAL A 332 4.40 0.91 -18.76
CA VAL A 332 3.18 1.64 -18.38
C VAL A 332 3.38 2.27 -17.01
N PHE A 333 3.09 3.56 -16.95
CA PHE A 333 3.28 4.43 -15.80
C PHE A 333 1.94 4.93 -15.28
N ASP A 334 1.86 5.13 -13.97
CA ASP A 334 0.79 5.83 -13.25
C ASP A 334 1.46 7.02 -12.54
N GLY A 335 1.33 8.23 -13.13
CA GLY A 335 2.23 9.34 -12.83
C GLY A 335 3.69 8.96 -13.11
N ASP A 336 4.56 9.09 -12.11
CA ASP A 336 5.98 8.71 -12.20
C ASP A 336 6.26 7.24 -11.88
N ARG A 337 5.24 6.48 -11.44
CA ARG A 337 5.41 5.10 -10.97
C ARG A 337 5.27 4.13 -12.14
N LEU A 338 6.32 3.35 -12.43
CA LEU A 338 6.24 2.22 -13.36
C LEU A 338 5.37 1.10 -12.77
N ILE A 339 4.21 0.84 -13.37
CA ILE A 339 3.26 -0.18 -12.90
C ILE A 339 3.33 -1.47 -13.70
N ALA A 340 3.79 -1.44 -14.96
CA ALA A 340 3.97 -2.63 -15.79
C ALA A 340 5.08 -2.44 -16.83
N SER A 341 5.77 -3.53 -17.17
CA SER A 341 6.78 -3.55 -18.22
C SER A 341 6.80 -4.93 -18.89
N SER A 342 6.96 -4.96 -20.21
CA SER A 342 7.13 -6.19 -20.97
C SER A 342 7.98 -5.96 -22.21
N ASN A 343 8.78 -6.96 -22.59
CA ASN A 343 9.34 -7.02 -23.94
C ASN A 343 8.20 -7.08 -24.96
N LEU A 344 8.39 -6.43 -26.10
CA LEU A 344 7.59 -6.58 -27.29
C LEU A 344 8.31 -7.53 -28.25
N VAL A 345 7.56 -8.50 -28.74
CA VAL A 345 8.08 -9.61 -29.53
C VAL A 345 7.44 -9.65 -30.91
N ALA A 346 8.15 -10.19 -31.89
CA ALA A 346 7.64 -10.43 -33.24
C ALA A 346 6.40 -11.34 -33.20
N ALA A 347 5.26 -10.84 -33.68
CA ALA A 347 4.00 -11.61 -33.70
C ALA A 347 4.09 -12.87 -34.58
N LYS A 348 4.90 -12.80 -35.64
CA LYS A 348 5.14 -13.87 -36.62
C LYS A 348 6.62 -13.94 -37.01
N ALA A 349 7.03 -15.06 -37.57
CA ALA A 349 8.34 -15.18 -38.19
C ALA A 349 8.34 -14.52 -39.58
N VAL A 350 9.45 -13.89 -39.95
CA VAL A 350 9.65 -13.29 -41.28
C VAL A 350 11.01 -13.72 -41.81
N SER A 351 10.99 -14.51 -42.88
CA SER A 351 12.21 -14.97 -43.55
C SER A 351 12.86 -13.85 -44.38
N ALA A 352 14.18 -13.86 -44.47
CA ALA A 352 14.87 -13.01 -45.42
C ALA A 352 14.58 -13.48 -46.86
N PRO A 353 14.42 -12.57 -47.84
CA PRO A 353 14.30 -12.98 -49.23
C PRO A 353 15.54 -13.73 -49.70
N GLY A 354 15.35 -14.78 -50.50
CA GLY A 354 16.44 -15.45 -51.20
C GLY A 354 17.12 -14.54 -52.24
N PHE A 355 18.24 -14.99 -52.82
CA PHE A 355 19.05 -14.20 -53.77
C PHE A 355 18.23 -13.55 -54.89
N ARG A 356 17.33 -14.31 -55.55
CA ARG A 356 16.45 -13.80 -56.62
C ARG A 356 15.47 -12.74 -56.13
N GLY A 357 14.93 -12.90 -54.92
CA GLY A 357 14.01 -11.93 -54.32
C GLY A 357 14.70 -10.60 -54.01
N LYS A 358 15.95 -10.64 -53.51
CA LYS A 358 16.76 -9.44 -53.32
C LYS A 358 17.05 -8.74 -54.64
N ALA A 359 17.48 -9.49 -55.66
CA ALA A 359 17.79 -8.95 -56.98
C ALA A 359 16.58 -8.26 -57.64
N LYS A 360 15.40 -8.90 -57.60
CA LYS A 360 14.15 -8.33 -58.11
C LYS A 360 13.81 -6.98 -57.44
N TRP A 361 13.87 -6.93 -56.11
CA TRP A 361 13.58 -5.70 -55.36
C TRP A 361 14.53 -4.54 -55.72
N PHE A 362 15.82 -4.82 -55.89
CA PHE A 362 16.77 -3.79 -56.32
C PHE A 362 16.46 -3.29 -57.73
N VAL A 363 16.12 -4.18 -58.67
CA VAL A 363 15.78 -3.79 -60.05
C VAL A 363 14.53 -2.91 -60.10
N GLU A 364 13.45 -3.31 -59.42
CA GLU A 364 12.19 -2.56 -59.37
C GLU A 364 12.40 -1.15 -58.79
N ARG A 365 13.13 -1.05 -57.67
CA ARG A 365 13.42 0.24 -57.03
C ARG A 365 14.33 1.15 -57.87
N THR A 366 15.21 0.57 -58.68
CA THR A 366 16.08 1.35 -59.59
C THR A 366 15.30 1.86 -60.81
N ALA A 367 14.33 1.07 -61.29
CA ALA A 367 13.42 1.48 -62.37
C ALA A 367 12.47 2.59 -61.93
N ASP A 368 11.93 2.52 -60.72
CA ASP A 368 11.05 3.56 -60.16
C ASP A 368 11.79 4.91 -60.00
N HIS A 369 13.03 4.92 -59.51
CA HIS A 369 13.85 6.14 -59.45
C HIS A 369 14.31 6.66 -60.81
N ALA A 370 14.49 5.80 -61.81
CA ALA A 370 14.78 6.23 -63.16
C ALA A 370 13.58 6.93 -63.81
N TRP A 371 12.36 6.56 -63.42
CA TRP A 371 11.12 7.18 -63.92
C TRP A 371 10.86 8.56 -63.28
N GLU A 372 11.09 8.73 -61.98
CA GLU A 372 10.99 10.02 -61.26
C GLU A 372 12.01 11.08 -61.70
N ILE A 373 13.12 10.69 -62.36
CA ILE A 373 14.12 11.63 -62.90
C ILE A 373 13.76 12.07 -64.33
N VAL A 374 12.87 11.33 -65.01
CA VAL A 374 12.54 11.53 -66.43
C VAL A 374 11.15 12.17 -66.63
N THR A 375 10.34 12.27 -65.57
CA THR A 375 9.09 13.05 -65.49
C THR A 375 9.23 14.14 -64.45
#